data_AF-A0A377K4A8-F1
#
_entry.id   AF-A0A377K4A8-F1
#
_cell.length_a   1.000
_cell.length_b   1.000
_cell.length_c   1.000
_cell.angle_alpha   90.00
_cell.angle_beta   90.00
_cell.angle_gamma   90.00
#
_symmetry.space_group_name_H-M   'P 1'
#
loop_
_entity.id
_entity.type
_entity.pdbx_description
1 polymer ?
#
loop_
_entity_poly.entity_id
_entity_poly.type
_entity_poly.pdbx_seq_one_letter_code
_entity_poly.pdbx_strand_id
1 'polypeptide(L)'
;MAYVSYADSLEQGGTAPTDESVKNAGQTLNPYRSKQYEVGLKSDIGEMNLGAALFRLERPFAYLDTDNVYKEQGNQVNNGLELTAAGNVWQGLNIYSGVTFLDPKLKDTANASTSNKQVVGVPESAGQSVGGIQFAVHTGMGLQR
;
A
#
# COMPACT_ATOMS: atom_id res chain seq x y z
N MET A 1 11.74 17.16 9.45
CA MET A 1 10.34 17.62 9.56
C MET A 1 9.41 16.46 9.91
N ALA A 2 8.38 16.71 10.69
CA ALA A 2 7.29 15.76 10.94
C ALA A 2 6.06 16.14 10.10
N TYR A 3 5.23 15.17 9.75
CA TYR A 3 3.98 15.41 9.04
C TYR A 3 2.88 14.41 9.42
N VAL A 4 1.65 14.80 9.12
CA VAL A 4 0.46 13.95 9.14
C VAL A 4 -0.26 14.15 7.82
N SER A 5 -0.78 13.09 7.23
CA SER A 5 -1.60 13.17 6.02
C SER A 5 -2.82 12.25 6.09
N TYR A 6 -3.83 12.62 5.32
CA TYR A 6 -5.03 11.84 5.06
C TYR A 6 -5.29 11.87 3.56
N ALA A 7 -5.65 10.73 2.99
CA ALA A 7 -6.05 10.62 1.60
C ALA A 7 -7.22 9.65 1.45
N ASP A 8 -8.05 9.87 0.43
CA ASP A 8 -9.02 8.87 -0.01
C ASP A 8 -8.87 8.59 -1.51
N SER A 9 -9.35 7.43 -1.93
CA SER A 9 -9.32 6.99 -3.32
C SER A 9 -10.63 6.33 -3.68
N LEU A 10 -11.05 6.50 -4.94
CA LEU A 10 -12.20 5.83 -5.51
C LEU A 10 -11.73 4.78 -6.51
N GLU A 11 -12.14 3.55 -6.29
CA GLU A 11 -11.93 2.42 -7.18
C GLU A 11 -13.29 1.93 -7.70
N GLN A 12 -13.35 1.40 -8.91
CA GLN A 12 -14.57 0.79 -9.41
C GLN A 12 -15.00 -0.36 -8.47
N GLY A 13 -16.29 -0.41 -8.14
CA GLY A 13 -16.83 -1.51 -7.35
C GLY A 13 -16.70 -2.85 -8.09
N GLY A 14 -16.65 -3.94 -7.32
CA GLY A 14 -16.62 -5.28 -7.90
C GLY A 14 -17.90 -5.59 -8.68
N THR A 15 -17.78 -6.41 -9.72
CA THR A 15 -18.93 -6.92 -10.47
C THR A 15 -19.29 -8.31 -9.96
N ALA A 16 -20.57 -8.52 -9.67
CA ALA A 16 -21.09 -9.79 -9.21
C ALA A 16 -20.83 -10.91 -10.22
N PRO A 17 -20.47 -12.13 -9.77
CA PRO A 17 -20.34 -13.29 -10.65
C PRO A 17 -21.62 -13.53 -11.46
N THR A 18 -21.48 -14.08 -12.66
CA THR A 18 -22.60 -14.33 -13.58
C THR A 18 -23.24 -15.71 -13.40
N ASP A 19 -22.99 -16.39 -12.29
CA ASP A 19 -23.57 -17.69 -11.97
C ASP A 19 -25.09 -17.57 -11.73
N GLU A 20 -25.87 -18.54 -12.20
CA GLU A 20 -27.35 -18.51 -12.12
C GLU A 20 -27.89 -18.46 -10.68
N SER A 21 -27.10 -18.90 -9.69
CA SER A 21 -27.49 -18.85 -8.28
C SER A 21 -27.38 -17.45 -7.67
N VAL A 22 -26.65 -16.52 -8.30
CA VAL A 22 -26.39 -15.17 -7.79
C VAL A 22 -27.56 -14.24 -8.15
N LYS A 23 -28.22 -13.69 -7.13
CA LYS A 23 -29.44 -12.89 -7.29
C LYS A 23 -29.22 -11.58 -8.04
N ASN A 24 -28.02 -11.03 -7.94
CA ASN A 24 -27.62 -9.80 -8.62
C ASN A 24 -26.49 -10.05 -9.64
N ALA A 25 -26.56 -11.18 -10.35
CA ALA A 25 -25.57 -11.55 -11.36
C ALA A 25 -25.28 -10.41 -12.35
N GLY A 26 -23.99 -10.14 -12.57
CA GLY A 26 -23.52 -9.08 -13.48
C GLY A 26 -23.70 -7.64 -12.97
N GLN A 27 -24.28 -7.43 -11.78
CA GLN A 27 -24.36 -6.09 -11.19
C GLN A 27 -22.98 -5.61 -10.74
N THR A 28 -22.57 -4.42 -11.19
CA THR A 28 -21.42 -3.71 -10.64
C THR A 28 -21.83 -2.93 -9.39
N LEU A 29 -21.08 -3.09 -8.30
CA LEU A 29 -21.30 -2.35 -7.06
C LEU A 29 -20.92 -0.88 -7.19
N ASN A 30 -21.35 -0.08 -6.22
CA ASN A 30 -20.88 1.30 -6.10
C ASN A 30 -19.35 1.35 -5.97
N PRO A 31 -18.70 2.44 -6.43
CA PRO A 31 -17.27 2.62 -6.27
C PRO A 31 -16.81 2.43 -4.82
N TYR A 32 -15.74 1.65 -4.62
CA TYR A 32 -15.12 1.50 -3.32
C TYR A 32 -14.36 2.76 -2.97
N ARG A 33 -14.55 3.24 -1.73
CA ARG A 33 -13.81 4.36 -1.19
C ARG A 33 -12.77 3.86 -0.19
N SER A 34 -11.51 3.87 -0.60
CA SER A 34 -10.39 3.57 0.30
C SER A 34 -9.95 4.82 1.05
N LYS A 35 -9.41 4.64 2.26
CA LYS A 35 -8.90 5.73 3.12
C LYS A 35 -7.51 5.39 3.63
N GLN A 36 -6.62 6.37 3.65
CA GLN A 36 -5.30 6.24 4.24
C GLN A 36 -5.04 7.36 5.23
N TYR A 37 -4.49 6.99 6.38
CA TYR A 37 -3.92 7.90 7.36
C TYR A 37 -2.44 7.61 7.49
N GLU A 38 -1.62 8.64 7.57
CA GLU A 38 -0.18 8.49 7.69
C GLU A 38 0.39 9.57 8.60
N VAL A 39 1.36 9.16 9.42
CA VAL A 39 2.19 10.05 10.22
C VAL A 39 3.64 9.69 9.99
N GLY A 40 4.47 10.69 9.74
CA GLY A 40 5.85 10.41 9.35
C GLY A 40 6.84 11.50 9.71
N LEU A 41 8.09 11.12 9.57
CA LEU A 41 9.27 11.92 9.76
C LEU A 41 10.08 11.89 8.46
N LYS A 42 10.59 13.05 8.08
CA LYS A 42 11.59 13.21 7.01
C LYS A 42 12.79 13.97 7.56
N SER A 43 13.99 13.56 7.20
CA SER A 43 15.21 14.25 7.63
C SER A 43 16.23 14.26 6.52
N ASP A 44 16.85 15.42 6.33
CA ASP A 44 17.98 15.57 5.43
C ASP A 44 19.26 15.52 6.29
N ILE A 45 20.16 14.59 5.96
CA ILE A 45 21.43 14.40 6.65
C ILE A 45 22.54 14.39 5.59
N GLY A 46 23.26 15.51 5.49
CA GLY A 46 24.23 15.71 4.41
C GLY A 46 23.53 15.68 3.04
N GLU A 47 23.96 14.80 2.15
CA GLU A 47 23.37 14.59 0.82
C GLU A 47 22.31 13.47 0.78
N MET A 48 21.87 12.99 1.96
CA MET A 48 20.88 11.93 2.12
C MET A 48 19.54 12.47 2.63
N ASN A 49 18.45 11.96 2.06
CA ASN A 49 17.08 12.17 2.49
C ASN A 49 16.58 10.85 3.10
N LEU A 50 16.18 10.90 4.37
CA LEU A 50 15.67 9.74 5.11
C LEU A 50 14.21 9.96 5.47
N GLY A 51 13.42 8.89 5.40
CA GLY A 51 12.00 8.91 5.75
C GLY A 51 11.63 7.72 6.65
N ALA A 52 10.69 7.96 7.56
CA ALA A 52 10.02 6.92 8.32
C ALA A 52 8.54 7.30 8.48
N ALA A 53 7.62 6.38 8.19
CA ALA A 53 6.19 6.64 8.27
C ALA A 53 5.42 5.45 8.84
N LEU A 54 4.46 5.72 9.71
CA LEU A 54 3.41 4.77 10.10
C LEU A 54 2.15 5.09 9.31
N PHE A 55 1.53 4.09 8.73
CA PHE A 55 0.30 4.26 7.97
C PHE A 55 -0.76 3.24 8.34
N ARG A 56 -2.01 3.62 8.05
CA ARG A 56 -3.19 2.75 8.08
C ARG A 56 -3.98 2.98 6.81
N LEU A 57 -4.11 1.95 5.99
CA LEU A 57 -4.91 1.92 4.77
C LEU A 57 -6.13 1.02 4.98
N GLU A 58 -7.32 1.55 4.69
CA GLU A 58 -8.59 0.84 4.73
C GLU A 58 -9.15 0.74 3.32
N ARG A 59 -9.38 -0.49 2.85
CA ARG A 59 -9.94 -0.78 1.52
C ARG A 59 -11.16 -1.69 1.66
N PRO A 60 -12.35 -1.26 1.20
CA PRO A 60 -13.52 -2.13 1.17
C PRO A 60 -13.32 -3.37 0.29
N PHE A 61 -13.99 -4.46 0.62
CA PHE A 61 -14.03 -5.64 -0.23
C PHE A 61 -15.43 -6.27 -0.27
N ALA A 62 -15.74 -6.97 -1.35
CA ALA A 62 -17.02 -7.62 -1.56
C ALA A 62 -16.87 -9.11 -1.85
N TYR A 63 -17.86 -9.88 -1.40
CA TYR A 63 -17.99 -11.30 -1.69
C TYR A 63 -19.46 -11.70 -1.75
N LEU A 64 -19.74 -12.91 -2.23
CA LEU A 64 -21.09 -13.49 -2.27
C LEU A 64 -21.52 -13.89 -0.86
N ASP A 65 -22.60 -13.32 -0.35
CA ASP A 65 -23.16 -13.67 0.96
C ASP A 65 -24.06 -14.92 0.89
N THR A 66 -24.43 -15.43 2.06
CA THR A 66 -25.33 -16.57 2.29
C THR A 66 -26.73 -16.40 1.70
N ASP A 67 -27.16 -15.17 1.42
CA ASP A 67 -28.41 -14.84 0.73
C ASP A 67 -28.28 -14.89 -0.81
N ASN A 68 -27.12 -15.29 -1.33
CA ASN A 68 -26.73 -15.27 -2.74
C ASN A 68 -26.71 -13.87 -3.38
N VAL A 69 -26.49 -12.82 -2.59
CA VAL A 69 -26.26 -11.46 -3.09
C VAL A 69 -24.78 -11.12 -2.97
N TYR A 70 -24.17 -10.70 -4.08
CA TYR A 70 -22.83 -10.14 -4.07
C TYR A 70 -22.87 -8.70 -3.56
N LYS A 71 -22.19 -8.42 -2.45
CA LYS A 71 -22.20 -7.10 -1.80
C LYS A 71 -20.89 -6.84 -1.05
N GLU A 72 -20.64 -5.56 -0.78
CA GLU A 72 -19.54 -5.12 0.10
C GLU A 72 -19.77 -5.65 1.51
N GLN A 73 -18.75 -6.27 2.10
CA GLN A 73 -18.87 -7.01 3.35
C GLN A 73 -17.62 -6.89 4.23
N GLY A 74 -17.16 -5.66 4.41
CA GLY A 74 -16.10 -5.31 5.34
C GLY A 74 -14.91 -4.61 4.68
N ASN A 75 -13.85 -4.46 5.46
CA ASN A 75 -12.64 -3.73 5.07
C ASN A 75 -11.40 -4.59 5.23
N GLN A 76 -10.53 -4.56 4.24
CA GLN A 76 -9.12 -4.89 4.43
C GLN A 76 -8.42 -3.68 5.05
N VAL A 77 -7.82 -3.86 6.22
CA VAL A 77 -7.05 -2.85 6.94
C VAL A 77 -5.59 -3.27 6.96
N ASN A 78 -4.75 -2.48 6.30
CA ASN A 78 -3.30 -2.67 6.27
C ASN A 78 -2.66 -1.59 7.16
N ASN A 79 -2.13 -1.99 8.31
CA ASN A 79 -1.25 -1.13 9.09
C ASN A 79 0.19 -1.40 8.67
N GLY A 80 1.03 -0.38 8.65
CA GLY A 80 2.43 -0.59 8.30
C GLY A 80 3.40 0.47 8.77
N LEU A 81 4.67 0.12 8.65
CA LEU A 81 5.84 0.97 8.84
C LEU A 81 6.61 1.00 7.53
N GLU A 82 6.89 2.19 7.02
CA GLU A 82 7.76 2.39 5.87
C GLU A 82 9.02 3.15 6.26
N LEU A 83 10.17 2.70 5.78
CA LEU A 83 11.47 3.35 5.92
C LEU A 83 12.03 3.62 4.53
N THR A 84 12.47 4.84 4.27
CA THR A 84 13.05 5.24 2.98
C THR A 84 14.39 5.94 3.15
N ALA A 85 15.28 5.75 2.17
CA ALA A 85 16.57 6.40 2.11
C ALA A 85 16.92 6.71 0.64
N ALA A 86 17.23 7.97 0.34
CA ALA A 86 17.57 8.41 -1.00
C ALA A 86 18.63 9.50 -0.98
N GLY A 87 19.68 9.38 -1.80
CA GLY A 87 20.71 10.41 -1.90
C GLY A 87 22.10 9.90 -2.23
N ASN A 88 23.08 10.78 -2.11
CA ASN A 88 24.48 10.46 -2.37
C ASN A 88 25.16 9.90 -1.12
N VAL A 89 25.66 8.68 -1.21
CA VAL A 89 26.34 7.99 -0.09
C VAL A 89 27.86 8.14 -0.19
N TRP A 90 28.37 8.23 -1.41
CA TRP A 90 29.79 8.39 -1.71
C TRP A 90 29.94 9.13 -3.05
N GLN A 91 31.11 9.73 -3.31
CA GLN A 91 31.46 10.33 -4.61
C GLN A 91 31.07 9.41 -5.78
N GLY A 92 30.08 9.85 -6.55
CA GLY A 92 29.58 9.12 -7.71
C GLY A 92 28.61 7.98 -7.41
N LEU A 93 28.21 7.74 -6.16
CA LEU A 93 27.27 6.70 -5.75
C LEU A 93 25.97 7.29 -5.18
N ASN A 94 24.88 7.12 -5.93
CA ASN A 94 23.54 7.47 -5.48
C ASN A 94 22.73 6.21 -5.17
N ILE A 95 21.97 6.25 -4.07
CA ILE A 95 21.05 5.18 -3.69
C ILE A 95 19.62 5.69 -3.64
N TYR A 96 18.68 4.80 -3.91
CA TYR A 96 17.28 4.93 -3.57
C TYR A 96 16.81 3.59 -3.02
N SER A 97 16.32 3.57 -1.79
CA SER A 97 15.92 2.35 -1.08
C SER A 97 14.69 2.59 -0.22
N GLY A 98 13.83 1.58 -0.13
CA GLY A 98 12.64 1.57 0.71
C GLY A 98 12.36 0.16 1.25
N VAL A 99 11.96 0.09 2.51
CA VAL A 99 11.50 -1.14 3.18
C VAL A 99 10.18 -0.87 3.88
N THR A 100 9.22 -1.76 3.68
CA THR A 100 7.88 -1.67 4.25
C THR A 100 7.55 -2.95 5.01
N PHE A 101 7.04 -2.78 6.24
CA PHE A 101 6.47 -3.84 7.07
C PHE A 101 4.96 -3.67 7.13
N LEU A 102 4.21 -4.74 6.89
CA LEU A 102 2.75 -4.73 6.83
C LEU A 102 2.13 -5.75 7.79
N ASP A 103 1.04 -5.35 8.45
CA ASP A 103 0.10 -6.19 9.21
C ASP A 103 -1.30 -6.05 8.59
N PRO A 104 -1.63 -6.89 7.58
CA PRO A 104 -2.90 -6.84 6.86
C PRO A 104 -3.98 -7.71 7.52
N LYS A 105 -5.14 -7.12 7.83
CA LYS A 105 -6.27 -7.80 8.49
C LYS A 105 -7.60 -7.48 7.83
N LEU A 106 -8.51 -8.45 7.80
CA LEU A 106 -9.92 -8.24 7.45
C LEU A 106 -10.69 -7.78 8.69
N LYS A 107 -11.42 -6.66 8.59
CA LYS A 107 -12.26 -6.10 9.65
C LYS A 107 -13.69 -5.91 9.15
N ASP A 108 -14.61 -5.81 10.10
CA ASP A 108 -16.02 -5.53 9.84
C ASP A 108 -16.67 -6.51 8.86
N THR A 109 -16.25 -7.77 8.90
CA THR A 109 -16.81 -8.82 8.04
C THR A 109 -18.14 -9.30 8.59
N ALA A 110 -19.09 -9.62 7.69
CA ALA A 110 -20.40 -10.15 8.08
C ALA A 110 -20.31 -11.59 8.67
N ASN A 111 -19.15 -12.24 8.53
CA ASN A 111 -18.89 -13.57 9.07
C ASN A 111 -17.86 -13.50 10.22
N ALA A 112 -18.29 -13.82 11.44
CA ALA A 112 -17.43 -13.81 12.62
C ALA A 112 -16.20 -14.74 12.50
N SER A 113 -16.25 -15.76 11.64
CA SER A 113 -15.11 -16.64 11.38
C SER A 113 -14.02 -16.01 10.52
N THR A 114 -14.34 -14.96 9.74
CA THR A 114 -13.39 -14.21 8.89
C THR A 114 -13.01 -12.84 9.46
N SER A 115 -13.70 -12.38 10.51
CA SER A 115 -13.42 -11.09 11.16
C SER A 115 -12.10 -11.16 11.94
N ASN A 116 -11.27 -10.12 11.79
CA ASN A 116 -9.89 -10.05 12.27
C ASN A 116 -8.97 -11.17 11.75
N LYS A 117 -9.36 -11.87 10.67
CA LYS A 117 -8.50 -12.86 10.03
C LYS A 117 -7.62 -12.22 8.96
N GLN A 118 -6.53 -12.92 8.67
CA GLN A 118 -5.60 -12.60 7.60
C GLN A 118 -6.32 -12.57 6.25
N VAL A 119 -5.93 -11.63 5.40
CA VAL A 119 -6.41 -11.55 4.02
C VAL A 119 -5.90 -12.76 3.27
N VAL A 120 -6.78 -13.50 2.60
CA VAL A 120 -6.40 -14.69 1.83
C VAL A 120 -5.37 -14.29 0.76
N GLY A 121 -4.23 -14.99 0.73
CA GLY A 121 -3.13 -14.72 -0.21
C GLY A 121 -2.12 -13.65 0.23
N VAL A 122 -2.31 -13.00 1.38
CA VAL A 122 -1.34 -12.03 1.93
C VAL A 122 -0.80 -12.57 3.25
N PRO A 123 0.53 -12.69 3.46
CA PRO A 123 1.12 -13.13 4.73
C PRO A 123 0.66 -12.30 5.94
N GLU A 124 0.56 -12.93 7.13
CA GLU A 124 0.15 -12.28 8.40
C GLU A 124 1.07 -11.12 8.76
N SER A 125 2.35 -11.25 8.40
CA SER A 125 3.30 -10.15 8.30
C SER A 125 3.97 -10.22 6.94
N ALA A 126 3.84 -9.15 6.17
CA ALA A 126 4.46 -9.06 4.84
C ALA A 126 5.53 -7.97 4.86
N GLY A 127 6.73 -8.32 4.40
CA GLY A 127 7.81 -7.38 4.16
C GLY A 127 7.98 -7.18 2.66
N GLN A 128 8.00 -5.92 2.20
CA GLN A 128 8.36 -5.58 0.82
C GLN A 128 9.55 -4.63 0.84
N SER A 129 10.55 -4.90 0.00
CA SER A 129 11.70 -4.02 -0.19
C SER A 129 11.83 -3.66 -1.66
N VAL A 130 12.08 -2.39 -1.96
CA VAL A 130 12.40 -1.90 -3.30
C VAL A 130 13.66 -1.04 -3.18
N GLY A 131 14.66 -1.28 -4.03
CA GLY A 131 15.90 -0.50 -4.00
C GLY A 131 16.68 -0.55 -5.30
N GLY A 132 17.48 0.48 -5.55
CA GLY A 132 18.35 0.63 -6.71
C GLY A 132 19.60 1.43 -6.38
N ILE A 133 20.70 1.11 -7.07
CA ILE A 133 21.99 1.78 -6.97
C ILE A 133 22.32 2.38 -8.32
N GLN A 134 22.70 3.66 -8.34
CA GLN A 134 23.12 4.34 -9.56
C GLN A 134 24.50 4.99 -9.37
N PHE A 135 25.40 4.71 -10.31
CA PHE A 135 26.69 5.38 -10.38
C PHE A 135 26.58 6.61 -11.30
N ALA A 136 26.99 7.77 -10.82
CA ALA A 136 27.20 8.93 -11.67
C ALA A 136 28.55 8.75 -12.38
N VAL A 137 28.52 8.48 -13.69
CA VAL A 137 29.73 8.49 -14.52
C VAL A 137 30.13 9.95 -14.73
N HIS A 138 31.19 10.39 -14.05
CA HIS A 138 31.75 11.72 -14.28
C HIS A 138 32.60 11.67 -15.56
N THR A 139 32.02 12.03 -16.72
CA THR A 139 32.78 12.17 -17.97
C THR A 139 33.58 13.47 -17.95
N GLY A 140 34.58 13.54 -17.07
CA GLY A 140 35.53 14.64 -16.96
C GLY A 140 36.78 14.38 -17.78
N MET A 141 36.70 14.47 -19.11
CA MET A 141 37.86 14.79 -19.95
C MET A 141 37.54 16.02 -20.80
N GLY A 142 37.54 17.18 -20.15
CA GLY A 142 37.86 18.42 -20.85
C GLY A 142 39.36 18.43 -21.10
N LEU A 143 39.78 18.06 -22.31
CA LEU A 143 41.08 18.49 -22.82
C LEU A 143 40.97 20.01 -23.03
N GLN A 144 41.60 20.77 -22.14
CA GLN A 144 41.94 22.15 -22.45
C GLN A 144 43.11 22.18 -23.42
N ARG A 145 42.93 23.01 -24.45
CA ARG A 145 43.84 23.46 -25.53
C ARG A 145 43.82 22.65 -26.82
#